data_AF-A0A183GTM0-F1
#
_entry.id   AF-A0A183GTM0-F1
#
_cell.length_a   1.000
_cell.length_b   1.000
_cell.length_c   1.000
_cell.angle_alpha   90.00
_cell.angle_beta   90.00
_cell.angle_gamma   90.00
#
_symmetry.space_group_name_H-M   'P 1'
#
loop_
_entity.id
_entity.type
_entity.pdbx_description
1 polymer ?
#
loop_
_entity_poly.entity_id
_entity_poly.type
_entity_poly.pdbx_seq_one_letter_code
_entity_poly.pdbx_strand_id
1 'polypeptide(L)'
;LDKYFSAEDSLKADHIRDIERLKKVHGVVVVNSKSCGLSVVPLSICYRNETVRKRVPMGITIGRVFSVGSMSVKLELDKGTHMIELDNPMRSLDFYSPEPDDVLRLVTT
;
A
#
# COMPACT_ATOMS: atom_id res chain seq x y z
N LEU A 1 -4.18 -29.09 22.76
CA LEU A 1 -4.50 -27.65 22.84
C LEU A 1 -5.55 -27.41 21.74
N ASP A 2 -6.74 -28.01 21.84
CA ASP A 2 -7.60 -28.23 20.65
C ASP A 2 -9.09 -27.99 20.94
N LYS A 3 -9.41 -27.10 21.89
CA LYS A 3 -10.81 -26.82 22.27
C LYS A 3 -11.56 -25.93 21.27
N TYR A 4 -10.89 -25.37 20.27
CA TYR A 4 -11.44 -24.33 19.39
C TYR A 4 -11.47 -24.71 17.89
N PHE A 5 -11.02 -25.90 17.49
CA PHE A 5 -10.84 -26.25 16.07
C PHE A 5 -11.88 -27.24 15.50
N SER A 6 -12.73 -27.83 16.34
CA SER A 6 -13.71 -28.84 15.90
C SER A 6 -15.13 -28.35 16.13
N ALA A 7 -15.55 -27.33 15.38
CA ALA A 7 -16.98 -27.07 15.24
C ALA A 7 -17.58 -28.15 14.32
N GLU A 8 -18.57 -28.90 14.82
CA GLU A 8 -19.34 -29.86 14.04
C GLU A 8 -19.92 -29.19 12.78
N ASP A 9 -19.94 -29.90 11.65
CA ASP A 9 -20.34 -29.32 10.36
C ASP A 9 -21.82 -28.87 10.34
N SER A 10 -22.64 -29.41 11.25
CA SER A 10 -24.00 -28.97 11.54
C SER A 10 -24.06 -27.53 12.06
N LEU A 11 -23.18 -27.16 13.01
CA LEU A 11 -23.09 -25.81 13.57
C LEU A 11 -22.62 -24.81 12.50
N LYS A 12 -21.67 -25.20 11.65
CA LYS A 12 -21.23 -24.37 10.51
C LYS A 12 -22.37 -24.10 9.53
N ALA A 13 -23.18 -25.11 9.22
CA ALA A 13 -24.32 -24.96 8.32
C ALA A 13 -25.39 -24.01 8.89
N ASP A 14 -25.61 -24.02 10.20
CA ASP A 14 -26.53 -23.10 10.87
C ASP A 14 -26.02 -21.66 10.79
N HIS A 15 -24.73 -21.44 11.04
CA HIS A 15 -24.12 -20.11 10.94
C HIS A 15 -24.18 -19.53 9.52
N ILE A 16 -23.97 -20.36 8.49
CA ILE A 16 -24.06 -19.91 7.09
C ILE A 16 -25.50 -19.45 6.78
N ARG A 17 -26.49 -20.26 7.15
CA ARG A 17 -27.91 -19.92 6.94
C ARG A 17 -28.32 -18.65 7.67
N ASP A 18 -27.85 -18.47 8.90
CA ASP A 18 -28.14 -17.27 9.66
C ASP A 18 -27.49 -16.02 9.05
N ILE A 19 -26.24 -16.12 8.58
CA ILE A 19 -25.57 -15.03 7.85
C ILE A 19 -26.35 -14.65 6.58
N GLU A 20 -26.84 -15.63 5.81
CA GLU A 20 -27.66 -15.37 4.62
C GLU A 20 -28.99 -14.70 4.98
N ARG A 21 -29.65 -15.16 6.05
CA ARG A 21 -30.86 -14.54 6.57
C ARG A 21 -30.61 -13.09 6.97
N LEU A 22 -29.52 -12.82 7.68
CA LEU A 22 -29.14 -11.46 8.10
C LEU A 22 -28.87 -10.55 6.90
N LYS A 23 -28.15 -11.04 5.88
CA LYS A 23 -27.94 -10.30 4.61
C LYS A 23 -29.26 -9.98 3.91
N LYS A 24 -30.25 -10.88 3.96
CA LYS A 24 -31.57 -10.67 3.34
C LYS A 24 -32.41 -9.64 4.10
N VAL A 25 -32.37 -9.66 5.44
CA VAL A 25 -33.15 -8.74 6.29
C VAL A 25 -32.55 -7.34 6.33
N HIS A 26 -31.23 -7.23 6.42
CA HIS A 26 -30.53 -5.95 6.63
C HIS A 26 -29.81 -5.41 5.38
N GLY A 27 -29.82 -6.16 4.27
CA GLY A 27 -29.00 -5.89 3.10
C GLY A 27 -27.56 -6.39 3.27
N VAL A 28 -26.79 -6.39 2.17
CA VAL A 28 -25.37 -6.71 2.23
C VAL A 28 -24.64 -5.52 2.83
N VAL A 29 -24.08 -5.70 4.03
CA VAL A 29 -23.09 -4.78 4.58
C VAL A 29 -21.87 -4.86 3.67
N VAL A 30 -21.75 -3.90 2.74
CA VAL A 30 -20.49 -3.62 2.09
C VAL A 30 -19.58 -3.14 3.20
N VAL A 31 -18.69 -4.01 3.66
CA VAL A 31 -17.57 -3.61 4.52
C VAL A 31 -16.73 -2.70 3.65
N ASN A 32 -17.09 -1.43 3.63
CA ASN A 32 -16.27 -0.42 3.00
C ASN A 32 -14.95 -0.50 3.76
N SER A 33 -13.85 -0.70 3.05
CA SER A 33 -12.50 -0.90 3.56
C SER A 33 -11.95 0.35 4.26
N LYS A 34 -12.79 1.07 5.02
CA LYS A 34 -12.51 2.31 5.74
C LYS A 34 -11.55 2.12 6.92
N SER A 35 -11.04 0.90 7.13
CA SER A 35 -9.91 0.64 8.01
C SER A 35 -8.69 0.05 7.30
N CYS A 36 -8.57 0.20 5.98
CA CYS A 36 -7.25 0.08 5.36
C CYS A 36 -6.35 1.09 6.09
N GLY A 37 -5.36 0.61 6.82
CA GLY A 37 -4.37 1.47 7.49
C GLY A 37 -3.56 2.30 6.48
N LEU A 38 -2.28 2.55 6.78
CA LEU A 38 -1.36 3.19 5.83
C LEU A 38 -1.47 2.55 4.44
N SER A 39 -1.99 3.29 3.45
CA SER A 39 -2.01 2.86 2.05
C SER A 39 -0.56 2.66 1.60
N VAL A 40 -0.23 1.46 1.11
CA VAL A 40 1.12 1.12 0.67
C VAL A 40 1.09 0.68 -0.79
N VAL A 41 2.01 1.21 -1.59
CA VAL A 41 2.18 0.82 -3.00
C VAL A 41 3.53 0.11 -3.14
N PRO A 42 3.58 -1.05 -3.82
CA PRO A 42 4.84 -1.67 -4.17
C PRO A 42 5.51 -0.86 -5.28
N LEU A 43 6.72 -0.35 -5.03
CA LEU A 43 7.51 0.42 -5.99
C LEU A 43 8.86 -0.26 -6.23
N SER A 44 9.37 -0.12 -7.44
CA SER A 44 10.74 -0.49 -7.77
C SER A 44 11.65 0.69 -7.43
N ILE A 45 12.57 0.51 -6.49
CA ILE A 45 13.51 1.55 -6.08
C ILE A 45 14.87 1.26 -6.74
N CYS A 46 15.36 2.18 -7.56
CA CYS A 46 16.60 2.04 -8.31
C CYS A 46 17.67 3.00 -7.77
N TYR A 47 18.85 2.46 -7.43
CA TYR A 47 20.04 3.20 -7.03
C TYR A 47 21.28 2.54 -7.64
N ARG A 48 22.13 3.30 -8.34
CA ARG A 48 23.38 2.79 -8.94
C ARG A 48 23.21 1.48 -9.74
N ASN A 49 22.16 1.40 -10.56
CA ASN A 49 21.73 0.22 -11.33
C ASN A 49 21.24 -0.99 -10.52
N GLU A 50 21.22 -0.91 -9.19
CA GLU A 50 20.57 -1.91 -8.36
C GLU A 50 19.10 -1.51 -8.18
N THR A 51 18.19 -2.45 -8.49
CA THR A 51 16.75 -2.24 -8.32
C THR A 51 16.21 -3.19 -7.27
N VAL A 52 15.50 -2.64 -6.29
CA VAL A 52 14.86 -3.40 -5.23
C VAL A 52 13.38 -3.05 -5.18
N ARG A 53 12.52 -4.07 -5.15
CA ARG A 53 11.08 -3.87 -4.99
C ARG A 53 10.73 -3.72 -3.51
N LYS A 54 10.09 -2.62 -3.12
CA LYS A 54 9.67 -2.35 -1.73
C LYS A 54 8.26 -1.79 -1.67
N ARG A 55 7.55 -2.10 -0.58
CA ARG A 55 6.25 -1.48 -0.28
C ARG A 55 6.50 -0.16 0.44
N VAL A 56 6.02 0.93 -0.14
CA VAL A 56 6.21 2.28 0.38
C VAL A 56 4.85 2.86 0.80
N PRO A 57 4.71 3.44 2.00
CA PRO A 57 3.49 4.12 2.40
C PRO A 57 3.25 5.37 1.55
N MET A 58 2.02 5.57 1.09
CA MET A 58 1.62 6.71 0.25
C MET A 58 1.60 8.03 1.03
N GLY A 59 1.18 7.99 2.29
CA GLY A 59 1.11 9.18 3.15
C GLY A 59 2.46 9.63 3.72
N ILE A 60 3.58 9.00 3.35
CA ILE A 60 4.90 9.37 3.87
C ILE A 60 5.46 10.56 3.09
N THR A 61 6.10 11.50 3.80
CA THR A 61 6.77 12.65 3.18
C THR A 61 8.11 12.24 2.57
N ILE A 62 8.45 12.78 1.40
CA ILE A 62 9.68 12.44 0.66
C ILE A 62 10.94 12.61 1.53
N GLY A 63 11.02 13.69 2.30
CA GLY A 63 12.18 13.98 3.16
C GLY A 63 12.40 12.95 4.28
N ARG A 64 11.37 12.20 4.69
CA ARG A 64 11.48 11.21 5.78
C ARG A 64 12.00 9.85 5.33
N VAL A 65 11.79 9.48 4.07
CA VAL A 65 12.16 8.14 3.57
C VAL A 65 13.58 8.11 3.05
N PHE A 66 13.99 9.18 2.36
CA PHE A 66 15.20 9.16 1.56
C PHE A 66 16.30 10.11 2.05
N SER A 67 16.07 10.82 3.18
CA SER A 67 17.04 11.75 3.78
C SER A 67 17.69 12.68 2.74
N VAL A 68 16.87 13.18 1.81
CA VAL A 68 17.25 13.94 0.61
C VAL A 68 18.08 15.20 0.94
N GLY A 69 17.94 15.73 2.15
CA GLY A 69 18.71 16.89 2.62
C GLY A 69 20.10 16.56 3.19
N SER A 70 20.42 15.29 3.43
CA SER A 70 21.68 14.85 4.06
C SER A 70 22.62 14.13 3.11
N MET A 71 22.09 13.54 2.05
CA MET A 71 22.85 12.96 0.95
C MET A 71 22.54 13.80 -0.29
N SER A 72 23.53 14.17 -1.11
CA SER A 72 23.31 14.89 -2.38
C SER A 72 22.59 13.99 -3.39
N VAL A 73 21.36 13.60 -3.10
CA VAL A 73 20.57 12.63 -3.84
C VAL A 73 19.28 13.32 -4.26
N LYS A 74 19.05 13.34 -5.56
CA LYS A 74 17.79 13.76 -6.17
C LYS A 74 16.90 12.54 -6.35
N LEU A 75 15.60 12.70 -6.11
CA LEU A 75 14.61 11.66 -6.33
C LEU A 75 13.77 11.97 -7.56
N GLU A 76 13.59 10.95 -8.38
CA GLU A 76 12.77 11.01 -9.58
C GLU A 76 11.84 9.80 -9.63
N LEU A 77 10.58 10.02 -9.94
CA LEU A 77 9.60 8.97 -10.19
C LEU A 77 9.45 8.80 -11.70
N ASP A 78 9.85 7.64 -12.17
CA ASP A 78 9.74 7.23 -13.56
C ASP A 78 8.40 6.52 -13.77
N LYS A 79 7.51 7.18 -14.53
CA LYS A 79 6.20 6.67 -14.92
C LYS A 79 6.24 5.83 -16.20
N GLY A 80 7.42 5.60 -16.77
CA GLY A 80 7.62 5.03 -18.10
C GLY A 80 7.28 6.00 -19.25
N THR A 81 6.26 6.84 -19.09
CA THR A 81 5.88 7.87 -20.08
C THR A 81 6.59 9.20 -19.85
N HIS A 82 6.85 9.55 -18.60
CA HIS A 82 7.49 10.79 -18.19
C HIS A 82 8.18 10.61 -16.84
N MET A 83 9.06 11.56 -16.55
CA MET A 83 9.82 11.61 -15.30
C MET A 83 9.28 12.75 -14.44
N ILE A 84 9.04 12.47 -13.16
CA ILE A 84 8.58 13.46 -12.18
C ILE A 84 9.67 13.65 -11.14
N GLU A 85 10.18 14.87 -10.99
CA GLU A 85 11.12 15.21 -9.93
C GLU A 85 10.40 15.39 -8.59
N LEU A 86 10.90 14.73 -7.55
CA LEU A 86 10.37 14.81 -6.18
C LEU A 86 11.14 15.89 -5.42
N ASP A 87 10.93 17.14 -5.84
CA ASP A 87 11.65 18.34 -5.39
C ASP A 87 11.24 18.82 -3.98
N ASN A 88 10.02 18.51 -3.55
CA ASN A 88 9.45 19.03 -2.32
C ASN A 88 9.51 17.98 -1.19
N PRO A 89 10.45 18.09 -0.24
CA PRO A 89 10.61 17.11 0.83
C PRO A 89 9.43 17.05 1.80
N MET A 90 8.60 18.10 1.83
CA MET A 90 7.41 18.20 2.69
C MET A 90 6.15 17.64 2.03
N ARG A 91 6.18 17.34 0.74
CA ARG A 91 5.07 16.65 0.06
C ARG A 91 5.10 15.17 0.38
N SER A 92 3.92 14.61 0.54
CA SER A 92 3.71 13.17 0.63
C SER A 92 3.90 12.51 -0.73
N LEU A 93 4.24 11.23 -0.71
CA LEU A 93 4.47 10.46 -1.93
C LEU A 93 3.19 10.32 -2.76
N ASP A 94 2.01 10.28 -2.12
CA ASP A 94 0.69 10.27 -2.77
C ASP A 94 0.42 11.45 -3.71
N PHE A 95 1.02 12.61 -3.45
CA PHE A 95 0.87 13.82 -4.26
C PHE A 95 1.36 13.60 -5.71
N TYR A 96 2.35 12.73 -5.86
CA TYR A 96 2.94 12.37 -7.15
C TYR A 96 2.23 11.15 -7.79
N SER A 97 1.13 10.70 -7.18
CA SER A 97 0.24 9.63 -7.65
C SER A 97 0.98 8.36 -8.12
N PRO A 98 1.91 7.77 -7.35
CA PRO A 98 2.71 6.63 -7.80
C PRO A 98 1.84 5.38 -8.01
N GLU A 99 2.21 4.60 -9.02
CA GLU A 99 1.56 3.37 -9.45
C GLU A 99 2.50 2.15 -9.25
N PRO A 100 1.96 0.92 -9.14
CA PRO A 100 2.75 -0.27 -8.82
C PRO A 100 3.92 -0.61 -9.77
N ASP A 101 3.87 -0.11 -10.99
CA ASP A 101 4.86 -0.36 -12.04
C ASP A 101 5.87 0.78 -12.19
N ASP A 102 5.71 1.87 -11.42
CA ASP A 102 6.63 2.99 -11.44
C ASP A 102 7.98 2.63 -10.81
N VAL A 103 9.02 3.34 -11.26
CA VAL A 103 10.38 3.21 -10.73
C VAL A 103 10.78 4.49 -10.02
N LEU A 104 11.05 4.39 -8.72
CA LEU A 104 11.62 5.46 -7.94
C LEU A 104 13.15 5.44 -8.04
N ARG A 105 13.73 6.45 -8.67
CA ARG A 105 15.16 6.54 -8.97
C ARG A 105 15.82 7.49 -7.98
N LEU A 106 16.90 7.01 -7.35
CA LEU A 106 17.78 7.81 -6.52
C LEU A 106 19.00 8.18 -7.35
N VAL A 107 19.10 9.46 -7.72
CA VAL A 107 20.16 10.00 -8.56
C VAL A 107 21.12 10.78 -7.67
N THR A 108 22.36 10.31 -7.53
CA THR A 108 23.41 11.08 -6.85
C THR A 108 23.77 12.30 -7.71
N THR A 109 23.83 13.46 -7.06
CA THR A 109 24.31 14.75 -7.59
C THR A 109 25.72 15.01 -7.12
#